data_AF-A0A1U7NP00-F1
#
_entry.id   AF-A0A1U7NP00-F1
#
_cell.length_a   1.000
_cell.length_b   1.000
_cell.length_c   1.000
_cell.angle_alpha   90.00
_cell.angle_beta   90.00
_cell.angle_gamma   90.00
#
_symmetry.space_group_name_H-M   'P 1'
#
loop_
_entity.id
_entity.type
_entity.pdbx_description
1 polymer ?
#
loop_
_entity_poly.entity_id
_entity_poly.type
_entity_poly.pdbx_seq_one_letter_code
_entity_poly.pdbx_strand_id
1 'polypeptide(L)'
;MDHDRNKKTWKPVLNSINAHSNTISLYIALFSLIFSIFTFYMTVKIEEHSNYLSDLQAPCIYKLKVSGNVEFPKVDAGASTIELDQTRIVLAITSGSVLDIGNVVMSDDGYIERIRSWSIAQHQPANKEMEAEEEKLDGTTTLSYRPGLWNYEASSKSAYTVLFVKTGNNTSDIWLLVLDENGKLSIYGYDALAIDPDSKYPKAFEAYRKAREFLVANDI
;
A
#
# COMPACT_ATOMS: atom_id res chain seq x y z
N MET A 1 -92.01 -35.59 3.82
CA MET A 1 -91.87 -34.59 2.75
C MET A 1 -91.80 -33.23 3.43
N ASP A 2 -90.73 -32.45 3.44
CA ASP A 2 -89.37 -32.58 2.92
C ASP A 2 -88.48 -31.75 3.84
N HIS A 3 -87.46 -32.38 4.42
CA HIS A 3 -86.37 -31.69 5.10
C HIS A 3 -85.20 -31.61 4.11
N ASP A 4 -85.15 -30.55 3.31
CA ASP A 4 -83.92 -30.20 2.60
C ASP A 4 -83.86 -28.68 2.36
N ARG A 5 -83.45 -27.94 3.40
CA ARG A 5 -83.03 -26.55 3.29
C ARG A 5 -81.52 -26.47 3.56
N ASN A 6 -80.83 -25.77 2.66
CA ASN A 6 -79.45 -25.25 2.80
C ASN A 6 -78.27 -26.24 2.72
N LYS A 7 -78.10 -26.89 1.57
CA LYS A 7 -76.76 -27.29 1.08
C LYS A 7 -76.41 -26.53 -0.21
N LYS A 8 -76.26 -25.21 -0.12
CA LYS A 8 -75.59 -24.42 -1.17
C LYS A 8 -74.43 -23.60 -0.57
N THR A 9 -73.27 -23.86 -1.16
CA THR A 9 -72.19 -22.89 -1.44
C THR A 9 -71.32 -22.35 -0.30
N TRP A 10 -70.68 -23.24 0.49
CA TRP A 10 -69.46 -22.87 1.24
C TRP A 10 -68.15 -23.29 0.56
N LYS A 11 -68.19 -24.27 -0.36
CA LYS A 11 -67.02 -24.75 -1.11
C LYS A 11 -66.29 -23.69 -1.95
N PRO A 12 -66.95 -22.78 -2.70
CA PRO A 12 -66.22 -21.80 -3.52
C PRO A 12 -65.54 -20.70 -2.68
N VAL A 13 -66.12 -20.33 -1.54
CA VAL A 13 -65.56 -19.33 -0.61
C VAL A 13 -64.37 -19.88 0.17
N LEU A 14 -64.44 -21.12 0.65
CA LEU A 14 -63.30 -21.80 1.29
C LEU A 14 -62.14 -22.02 0.32
N ASN A 15 -62.42 -22.35 -0.94
CA ASN A 15 -61.39 -22.46 -1.98
C ASN A 15 -60.77 -21.11 -2.34
N SER A 16 -61.53 -20.01 -2.35
CA SER A 16 -60.96 -18.66 -2.60
C SER A 16 -60.13 -18.16 -1.42
N ILE A 17 -60.55 -18.43 -0.18
CA ILE A 17 -59.78 -18.08 1.03
C ILE A 17 -58.48 -18.87 1.10
N ASN A 18 -58.50 -20.18 0.80
CA ASN A 18 -57.27 -20.98 0.70
C ASN A 18 -56.36 -20.51 -0.44
N ALA A 19 -56.92 -20.12 -1.59
CA ALA A 19 -56.12 -19.57 -2.70
C ALA A 19 -55.49 -18.22 -2.35
N HIS A 20 -56.23 -17.33 -1.65
CA HIS A 20 -55.75 -16.02 -1.21
C HIS A 20 -54.71 -16.12 -0.08
N SER A 21 -54.94 -17.02 0.88
CA SER A 21 -53.98 -17.34 1.94
C SER A 21 -52.70 -17.97 1.36
N ASN A 22 -52.82 -18.86 0.37
CA ASN A 22 -51.67 -19.47 -0.29
C ASN A 22 -50.87 -18.44 -1.12
N THR A 23 -51.53 -17.45 -1.72
CA THR A 23 -50.84 -16.36 -2.42
C THR A 23 -50.11 -15.44 -1.46
N ILE A 24 -50.72 -15.07 -0.32
CA ILE A 24 -50.04 -14.28 0.73
C ILE A 24 -48.83 -15.03 1.29
N SER A 25 -48.96 -16.33 1.59
CA SER A 25 -47.85 -17.16 2.05
C SER A 25 -46.73 -17.26 1.00
N LEU A 26 -47.08 -17.35 -0.29
CA LEU A 26 -46.10 -17.34 -1.38
C LEU A 26 -45.36 -16.00 -1.46
N TYR A 27 -46.06 -14.87 -1.31
CA TYR A 27 -45.43 -13.55 -1.26
C TYR A 27 -44.49 -13.42 -0.06
N ILE A 28 -44.90 -13.86 1.14
CA ILE A 28 -44.06 -13.84 2.33
C ILE A 28 -42.82 -14.70 2.12
N ALA A 29 -42.96 -15.90 1.54
CA ALA A 29 -41.83 -16.78 1.23
C ALA A 29 -40.87 -16.14 0.22
N LEU A 30 -41.41 -15.50 -0.83
CA LEU A 30 -40.62 -14.80 -1.84
C LEU A 30 -39.86 -13.60 -1.24
N PHE A 31 -40.53 -12.78 -0.42
CA PHE A 31 -39.90 -11.66 0.29
C PHE A 31 -38.82 -12.16 1.26
N SER A 32 -39.09 -13.25 1.98
CA SER A 32 -38.12 -13.87 2.89
C SER A 32 -36.89 -14.37 2.13
N LEU A 33 -37.07 -14.99 0.95
CA LEU A 33 -35.98 -15.43 0.10
C LEU A 33 -35.12 -14.25 -0.40
N ILE A 34 -35.76 -13.19 -0.90
CA ILE A 34 -35.05 -11.98 -1.35
C ILE A 34 -34.27 -11.36 -0.20
N PHE A 35 -34.88 -11.27 0.99
CA PHE A 35 -34.22 -10.75 2.18
C PHE A 35 -33.03 -11.63 2.60
N SER A 36 -33.15 -12.95 2.52
CA SER A 36 -32.04 -13.87 2.78
C SER A 36 -30.89 -13.70 1.79
N ILE A 37 -31.17 -13.52 0.49
CA ILE A 37 -30.14 -13.27 -0.53
C ILE A 37 -29.42 -11.94 -0.26
N PHE A 38 -30.18 -10.88 0.04
CA PHE A 38 -29.62 -9.57 0.37
C PHE A 38 -28.73 -9.64 1.62
N THR A 39 -29.20 -10.32 2.67
CA THR A 39 -28.45 -10.50 3.91
C THR A 39 -27.17 -11.28 3.67
N PHE A 40 -27.22 -12.36 2.88
CA PHE A 40 -26.04 -13.12 2.49
C PHE A 40 -25.01 -12.25 1.76
N TYR A 41 -25.44 -11.46 0.77
CA TYR A 41 -24.55 -10.56 0.04
C TYR A 41 -23.91 -9.51 0.95
N MET A 42 -24.69 -8.93 1.87
CA MET A 42 -24.18 -7.98 2.86
C MET A 42 -23.14 -8.63 3.78
N THR A 43 -23.38 -9.85 4.25
CA THR A 43 -22.41 -10.60 5.08
C THR A 43 -21.09 -10.81 4.34
N VAL A 44 -21.14 -11.27 3.08
CA VAL A 44 -19.93 -11.45 2.25
C VAL A 44 -19.19 -10.13 2.08
N LYS A 45 -19.90 -9.03 1.81
CA LYS A 45 -19.26 -7.71 1.67
C LYS A 45 -18.62 -7.20 2.96
N ILE A 46 -19.25 -7.46 4.11
CA ILE A 46 -18.69 -7.12 5.42
C ILE A 46 -17.43 -7.95 5.68
N GLU A 47 -17.46 -9.25 5.37
CA GLU A 47 -16.30 -10.14 5.52
C GLU A 47 -15.14 -9.70 4.62
N GLU A 48 -15.39 -9.42 3.34
CA GLU A 48 -14.40 -8.88 2.40
C GLU A 48 -13.79 -7.58 2.92
N HIS A 49 -14.62 -6.65 3.42
CA HIS A 49 -14.14 -5.38 3.96
C HIS A 49 -13.36 -5.55 5.26
N SER A 50 -13.79 -6.46 6.13
CA SER A 50 -13.11 -6.78 7.38
C SER A 50 -11.74 -7.39 7.11
N ASN A 51 -11.63 -8.31 6.14
CA ASN A 51 -10.35 -8.91 5.75
C ASN A 51 -9.41 -7.85 5.17
N TYR A 52 -9.92 -6.97 4.31
CA TYR A 52 -9.16 -5.84 3.79
C TYR A 52 -8.61 -4.92 4.89
N LEU A 53 -9.44 -4.55 5.88
CA LEU A 53 -8.99 -3.75 7.02
C LEU A 53 -7.99 -4.49 7.91
N SER A 54 -8.14 -5.80 8.06
CA SER A 54 -7.20 -6.65 8.80
C SER A 54 -5.83 -6.70 8.09
N ASP A 55 -5.81 -6.85 6.77
CA ASP A 55 -4.57 -6.84 5.97
C ASP A 55 -3.87 -5.48 5.99
N LEU A 56 -4.64 -4.40 6.12
CA LEU A 56 -4.11 -3.05 6.34
C LEU A 56 -3.41 -2.93 7.68
N GLN A 57 -3.97 -3.47 8.75
CA GLN A 57 -3.40 -3.34 10.10
C GLN A 57 -2.30 -4.38 10.40
N ALA A 58 -2.18 -5.41 9.57
CA ALA A 58 -1.16 -6.44 9.75
C ALA A 58 0.26 -5.87 9.59
N PRO A 59 1.24 -6.36 10.36
CA PRO A 59 2.64 -6.02 10.16
C PRO A 59 3.04 -6.32 8.70
N CYS A 60 3.60 -5.33 8.01
CA CYS A 60 4.03 -5.54 6.64
C CYS A 60 5.38 -6.27 6.62
N ILE A 61 5.46 -7.36 5.86
CA ILE A 61 6.68 -8.15 5.68
C ILE A 61 7.05 -8.11 4.21
N TYR A 62 8.20 -7.50 3.91
CA TYR A 62 8.69 -7.36 2.55
C TYR A 62 10.20 -7.45 2.49
N LYS A 63 10.72 -7.81 1.31
CA LYS A 63 12.14 -7.78 1.00
C LYS A 63 12.42 -6.61 0.07
N LEU A 64 13.38 -5.78 0.46
CA LEU A 64 13.90 -4.71 -0.39
C LEU A 64 15.05 -5.24 -1.23
N LYS A 65 14.97 -5.02 -2.54
CA LYS A 65 16.06 -5.24 -3.49
C LYS A 65 16.18 -4.00 -4.36
N VAL A 66 17.38 -3.70 -4.81
CA VAL A 66 17.58 -2.70 -5.86
C VAL A 66 18.06 -3.41 -7.12
N SER A 67 17.53 -2.98 -8.25
CA SER A 67 17.80 -3.56 -9.57
C SER A 67 17.94 -2.46 -10.61
N GLY A 68 18.57 -2.78 -11.73
CA GLY A 68 18.96 -1.81 -12.76
C GLY A 68 20.46 -1.83 -13.00
N ASN A 69 20.89 -1.51 -14.22
CA ASN A 69 22.31 -1.37 -14.54
C ASN A 69 22.70 0.05 -14.17
N VAL A 70 23.54 0.19 -13.13
CA VAL A 70 23.87 1.50 -12.57
C VAL A 70 25.21 1.94 -13.13
N GLU A 71 25.20 2.48 -14.36
CA GLU A 71 26.35 3.26 -14.81
C GLU A 71 26.36 4.56 -14.01
N PHE A 72 27.38 4.73 -13.18
CA PHE A 72 27.56 5.97 -12.41
C PHE A 72 27.80 7.11 -13.42
N PRO A 73 26.95 8.15 -13.46
CA PRO A 73 27.10 9.21 -14.45
C PRO A 73 28.43 9.94 -14.25
N LYS A 74 28.99 10.48 -15.32
CA LYS A 74 30.12 11.42 -15.19
C LYS A 74 29.58 12.72 -14.63
N VAL A 75 29.86 12.99 -13.37
CA VAL A 75 29.31 14.15 -12.65
C VAL A 75 30.33 15.29 -12.58
N ASP A 76 29.84 16.52 -12.75
CA ASP A 76 30.62 17.72 -12.45
C ASP A 76 30.91 17.80 -10.94
N ALA A 77 32.11 18.28 -10.58
CA ALA A 77 32.59 18.30 -9.20
C ALA A 77 31.76 19.17 -8.23
N GLY A 78 30.83 19.99 -8.74
CA GLY A 78 29.95 20.87 -7.97
C GLY A 78 28.49 20.44 -7.85
N ALA A 79 28.11 19.28 -8.40
CA ALA A 79 26.73 18.80 -8.27
C ALA A 79 26.46 18.27 -6.85
N SER A 80 25.28 18.58 -6.32
CA SER A 80 24.78 18.10 -5.02
C SER A 80 23.80 16.93 -5.15
N THR A 81 23.22 16.79 -6.35
CA THR A 81 22.31 15.72 -6.73
C THR A 81 22.62 15.21 -8.13
N ILE A 82 22.30 13.94 -8.39
CA ILE A 82 22.40 13.31 -9.72
C ILE A 82 21.14 12.52 -10.05
N GLU A 83 20.91 12.33 -11.35
CA GLU A 83 19.83 11.48 -11.86
C GLU A 83 20.34 10.06 -12.10
N LEU A 84 19.60 9.07 -11.57
CA LEU A 84 19.85 7.65 -11.70
C LEU A 84 18.59 6.92 -12.18
N ASP A 85 18.05 7.34 -13.33
CA ASP A 85 16.73 6.93 -13.85
C ASP A 85 16.57 5.42 -14.10
N GLN A 86 17.67 4.70 -14.28
CA GLN A 86 17.67 3.25 -14.49
C GLN A 86 17.61 2.47 -13.17
N THR A 87 17.80 3.13 -12.03
CA THR A 87 17.80 2.49 -10.71
C THR A 87 16.37 2.28 -10.23
N ARG A 88 16.02 1.03 -9.96
CA ARG A 88 14.71 0.60 -9.47
C ARG A 88 14.84 -0.01 -8.10
N ILE A 89 14.08 0.50 -7.15
CA ILE A 89 13.88 -0.10 -5.83
C ILE A 89 12.67 -1.01 -5.94
N VAL A 90 12.87 -2.29 -5.63
CA VAL A 90 11.86 -3.34 -5.73
C VAL A 90 11.54 -3.83 -4.32
N LEU A 91 10.27 -3.75 -3.92
CA LEU A 91 9.75 -4.32 -2.69
C LEU A 91 8.95 -5.57 -3.03
N ALA A 92 9.40 -6.73 -2.57
CA ALA A 92 8.64 -7.98 -2.65
C ALA A 92 7.88 -8.18 -1.34
N ILE A 93 6.60 -7.83 -1.31
CA ILE A 93 5.69 -7.94 -0.17
C ILE A 93 5.15 -9.35 -0.07
N THR A 94 5.42 -9.97 1.07
CA THR A 94 4.96 -11.32 1.44
C THR A 94 3.76 -11.30 2.38
N SER A 95 3.55 -10.22 3.13
CA SER A 95 2.41 -10.04 4.05
C SER A 95 2.18 -8.56 4.36
N GLY A 96 0.94 -8.20 4.73
CA GLY A 96 0.52 -6.82 5.00
C GLY A 96 0.48 -5.93 3.75
N SER A 97 0.55 -4.62 3.94
CA SER A 97 0.43 -3.63 2.86
C SER A 97 1.39 -2.45 3.02
N VAL A 98 1.70 -1.80 1.89
CA VAL A 98 2.46 -0.54 1.82
C VAL A 98 1.52 0.55 1.31
N LEU A 99 1.49 1.68 2.01
CA LEU A 99 0.69 2.85 1.66
C LEU A 99 1.47 3.79 0.74
N ASP A 100 2.64 4.22 1.19
CA ASP A 100 3.47 5.19 0.50
C ASP A 100 4.93 4.71 0.49
N ILE A 101 5.63 4.99 -0.62
CA ILE A 101 7.09 4.85 -0.72
C ILE A 101 7.62 6.21 -1.10
N GLY A 102 8.74 6.63 -0.55
CA GLY A 102 9.33 7.90 -0.94
C GLY A 102 10.79 8.06 -0.60
N ASN A 103 11.40 9.11 -1.12
CA ASN A 103 12.78 9.44 -0.83
C ASN A 103 12.98 10.90 -0.43
N VAL A 104 14.05 11.12 0.32
CA VAL A 104 14.47 12.43 0.80
C VAL A 104 15.70 12.90 0.01
N VAL A 105 15.58 14.10 -0.56
CA VAL A 105 16.67 14.85 -1.20
C VAL A 105 17.11 15.97 -0.25
N MET A 106 18.40 16.00 0.02
CA MET A 106 19.06 16.94 0.91
C MET A 106 19.64 18.10 0.10
N SER A 107 19.60 19.29 0.69
CA SER A 107 20.33 20.47 0.23
C SER A 107 21.81 20.38 0.60
N ASP A 108 22.63 21.21 -0.06
CA ASP A 108 24.07 21.34 0.22
C ASP A 108 24.37 21.77 1.66
N ASP A 109 23.48 22.55 2.27
CA ASP A 109 23.59 23.00 3.67
C ASP A 109 23.21 21.89 4.68
N GLY A 110 22.88 20.69 4.20
CA GLY A 110 22.55 19.53 5.01
C GLY A 110 21.14 19.56 5.59
N TYR A 111 20.25 20.41 5.07
CA TYR A 111 18.81 20.42 5.36
C TYR A 111 18.03 19.60 4.33
N ILE A 112 16.81 19.20 4.67
CA ILE A 112 15.91 18.54 3.72
C ILE A 112 15.43 19.58 2.71
N GLU A 113 15.74 19.36 1.43
CA GLU A 113 15.28 20.23 0.34
C GLU A 113 13.93 19.77 -0.18
N ARG A 114 13.78 18.46 -0.40
CA ARG A 114 12.58 17.89 -1.01
C ARG A 114 12.31 16.49 -0.48
N ILE A 115 11.04 16.21 -0.23
CA ILE A 115 10.53 14.86 0.00
C ILE A 115 9.65 14.51 -1.18
N ARG A 116 9.96 13.41 -1.86
CA ARG A 116 9.08 12.83 -2.87
C ARG A 116 8.40 11.60 -2.25
N SER A 117 7.09 11.49 -2.43
CA SER A 117 6.27 10.42 -1.88
C SER A 117 5.29 9.96 -2.95
N TRP A 118 5.27 8.66 -3.19
CA TRP A 118 4.41 8.00 -4.14
C TRP A 118 3.47 7.08 -3.38
N SER A 119 2.18 7.31 -3.56
CA SER A 119 1.14 6.52 -2.92
C SER A 119 0.73 5.37 -3.81
N ILE A 120 0.61 4.18 -3.23
CA ILE A 120 0.29 2.95 -3.94
C ILE A 120 -1.22 2.91 -4.18
N ALA A 121 -1.61 2.71 -5.44
CA ALA A 121 -2.95 2.98 -5.98
C ALA A 121 -4.13 2.36 -5.18
N GLN A 122 -3.90 1.30 -4.41
CA GLN A 122 -4.93 0.69 -3.54
C GLN A 122 -5.38 1.61 -2.38
N HIS A 123 -4.68 2.72 -2.13
CA HIS A 123 -4.91 3.61 -0.99
C HIS A 123 -5.02 5.11 -1.33
N GLN A 124 -5.14 5.47 -2.62
CA GLN A 124 -5.19 6.89 -3.01
C GLN A 124 -6.55 7.56 -2.75
N PRO A 125 -6.57 8.76 -2.14
CA PRO A 125 -7.40 9.86 -2.60
C PRO A 125 -6.76 10.51 -3.85
N ALA A 126 -7.60 10.94 -4.80
CA ALA A 126 -7.33 11.18 -6.23
C ALA A 126 -6.22 12.18 -6.68
N ASN A 127 -5.24 12.56 -5.86
CA ASN A 127 -4.36 13.73 -6.12
C ASN A 127 -2.83 13.50 -5.94
N LYS A 128 -2.29 12.27 -6.00
CA LYS A 128 -0.82 12.04 -5.89
C LYS A 128 -0.22 11.48 -7.19
N GLU A 129 1.02 11.90 -7.50
CA GLU A 129 1.78 11.49 -8.69
C GLU A 129 2.02 9.96 -8.73
N MET A 130 1.82 9.33 -9.90
CA MET A 130 1.94 7.87 -10.10
C MET A 130 3.22 7.53 -10.88
N GLU A 131 4.16 6.82 -10.25
CA GLU A 131 5.32 6.19 -10.93
C GLU A 131 5.63 4.76 -10.42
N ALA A 132 4.78 4.19 -9.56
CA ALA A 132 4.99 2.83 -9.05
C ALA A 132 4.27 1.80 -9.93
N GLU A 133 5.01 0.77 -10.37
CA GLU A 133 4.46 -0.39 -11.09
C GLU A 133 4.21 -1.52 -10.08
N GLU A 134 2.97 -2.02 -10.00
CA GLU A 134 2.57 -3.14 -9.15
C GLU A 134 2.37 -4.41 -10.00
N GLU A 135 2.99 -5.52 -9.57
CA GLU A 135 2.79 -6.84 -10.17
C GLU A 135 2.46 -7.87 -9.07
N LYS A 136 1.38 -8.65 -9.24
CA LYS A 136 0.98 -9.72 -8.31
C LYS A 136 1.23 -11.08 -8.93
N LEU A 137 2.09 -11.88 -8.31
CA LEU A 137 2.42 -13.26 -8.70
C LEU A 137 2.45 -14.14 -7.46
N ASP A 138 1.71 -15.26 -7.49
CA ASP A 138 1.75 -16.32 -6.48
C ASP A 138 1.71 -15.84 -5.01
N GLY A 139 0.77 -14.94 -4.69
CA GLY A 139 0.58 -14.42 -3.33
C GLY A 139 1.65 -13.43 -2.85
N THR A 140 2.62 -13.08 -3.70
CA THR A 140 3.62 -12.03 -3.46
C THR A 140 3.28 -10.81 -4.30
N THR A 141 3.19 -9.64 -3.66
CA THR A 141 3.01 -8.36 -4.37
C THR A 141 4.38 -7.71 -4.55
N THR A 142 4.75 -7.44 -5.79
CA THR A 142 6.00 -6.75 -6.13
C THR A 142 5.71 -5.32 -6.50
N LEU A 143 6.41 -4.39 -5.87
CA LEU A 143 6.34 -2.95 -6.15
C LEU A 143 7.67 -2.48 -6.68
N SER A 144 7.67 -1.82 -7.83
CA SER A 144 8.86 -1.21 -8.43
C SER A 144 8.74 0.31 -8.38
N TYR A 145 9.73 0.95 -7.77
CA TYR A 145 9.80 2.39 -7.53
C TYR A 145 11.12 2.97 -8.06
N ARG A 146 11.06 4.16 -8.67
CA ARG A 146 12.23 4.87 -9.24
C ARG A 146 12.38 6.24 -8.57
N PRO A 147 13.43 6.44 -7.75
CA PRO A 147 13.64 7.74 -7.11
C PRO A 147 13.92 8.90 -8.08
N GLY A 148 14.49 8.59 -9.26
CA GLY A 148 14.98 9.57 -10.23
C GLY A 148 16.21 10.31 -9.70
N LEU A 149 16.04 11.18 -8.70
CA LEU A 149 17.08 11.99 -8.08
C LEU A 149 17.69 11.35 -6.82
N TRP A 150 19.02 11.42 -6.74
CA TRP A 150 19.83 10.97 -5.63
C TRP A 150 20.75 12.11 -5.18
N ASN A 151 21.08 12.15 -3.89
CA ASN A 151 22.12 13.06 -3.40
C ASN A 151 23.48 12.56 -3.87
N TYR A 152 24.42 13.47 -4.14
CA TYR A 152 25.76 13.15 -4.61
C TYR A 152 26.82 13.76 -3.71
N GLU A 153 27.85 12.96 -3.40
CA GLU A 153 29.02 13.41 -2.65
C GLU A 153 30.27 13.25 -3.51
N ALA A 154 30.82 14.38 -3.98
CA ALA A 154 32.00 14.41 -4.84
C ALA A 154 33.27 13.86 -4.15
N SER A 155 33.42 14.05 -2.83
CA SER A 155 34.60 13.60 -2.07
C SER A 155 34.72 12.08 -1.99
N SER A 156 33.61 11.38 -1.78
CA SER A 156 33.53 9.92 -1.74
C SER A 156 33.13 9.31 -3.09
N LYS A 157 32.83 10.17 -4.08
CA LYS A 157 32.24 9.82 -5.38
C LYS A 157 31.10 8.81 -5.23
N SER A 158 30.19 9.12 -4.31
CA SER A 158 29.07 8.25 -4.00
C SER A 158 27.75 8.98 -4.20
N ALA A 159 26.72 8.23 -4.55
CA ALA A 159 25.35 8.72 -4.57
C ALA A 159 24.57 8.06 -3.45
N TYR A 160 23.69 8.80 -2.79
CA TYR A 160 22.89 8.25 -1.71
C TYR A 160 21.47 8.80 -1.69
N THR A 161 20.55 7.98 -1.16
CA THR A 161 19.16 8.37 -0.96
C THR A 161 18.64 7.80 0.34
N VAL A 162 17.85 8.57 1.06
CA VAL A 162 17.13 8.09 2.24
C VAL A 162 15.74 7.69 1.76
N LEU A 163 15.45 6.40 1.83
CA LEU A 163 14.17 5.81 1.45
C LEU A 163 13.30 5.68 2.70
N PHE A 164 12.02 6.04 2.59
CA PHE A 164 11.01 5.68 3.57
C PHE A 164 9.90 4.85 2.91
N VAL A 165 9.34 3.91 3.67
CA VAL A 165 8.19 3.09 3.29
C VAL A 165 7.19 3.16 4.43
N LYS A 166 6.03 3.75 4.15
CA LYS A 166 4.89 3.80 5.08
C LYS A 166 4.03 2.57 4.88
N THR A 167 3.89 1.76 5.90
CA THR A 167 3.12 0.51 5.88
C THR A 167 1.65 0.74 6.23
N GLY A 168 0.78 -0.23 5.94
CA GLY A 168 -0.68 -0.14 6.14
C GLY A 168 -1.12 0.20 7.57
N ASN A 169 -0.32 -0.18 8.57
CA ASN A 169 -0.53 0.12 9.97
C ASN A 169 0.04 1.50 10.39
N ASN A 170 0.36 2.37 9.42
CA ASN A 170 0.95 3.70 9.59
C ASN A 170 2.33 3.75 10.26
N THR A 171 3.07 2.64 10.29
CA THR A 171 4.50 2.69 10.67
C THR A 171 5.37 3.00 9.47
N SER A 172 6.53 3.62 9.71
CA SER A 172 7.46 3.98 8.64
C SER A 172 8.82 3.32 8.86
N ASP A 173 9.21 2.50 7.89
CA ASP A 173 10.55 1.95 7.80
C ASP A 173 11.42 2.89 6.96
N ILE A 174 12.66 3.12 7.41
CA ILE A 174 13.56 4.12 6.81
C ILE A 174 14.94 3.52 6.63
N TRP A 175 15.47 3.57 5.41
CA TRP A 175 16.80 3.07 5.03
C TRP A 175 17.64 4.12 4.36
N LEU A 176 18.95 3.97 4.49
CA LEU A 176 19.95 4.67 3.71
C LEU A 176 20.46 3.73 2.60
N LEU A 177 20.35 4.18 1.36
CA LEU A 177 20.90 3.48 0.19
C LEU A 177 22.10 4.28 -0.30
N VAL A 178 23.27 3.64 -0.41
CA VAL A 178 24.52 4.27 -0.89
C VAL A 178 25.09 3.48 -2.05
N LEU A 179 25.34 4.16 -3.15
CA LEU A 179 25.95 3.65 -4.36
C LEU A 179 27.34 4.26 -4.52
N ASP A 180 28.38 3.42 -4.64
CA ASP A 180 29.75 3.89 -4.88
C ASP A 180 30.07 4.11 -6.38
N GLU A 181 31.25 4.66 -6.66
CA GLU A 181 31.74 4.90 -8.02
C GLU A 181 31.87 3.62 -8.88
N ASN A 182 31.90 2.44 -8.26
CA ASN A 182 31.98 1.15 -8.93
C ASN A 182 30.58 0.53 -9.19
N GLY A 183 29.51 1.26 -8.84
CA GLY A 183 28.13 0.79 -8.95
C GLY A 183 27.74 -0.23 -7.87
N LYS A 184 28.53 -0.38 -6.80
CA LYS A 184 28.18 -1.25 -5.67
C LYS A 184 27.20 -0.53 -4.76
N LEU A 185 26.02 -1.12 -4.62
CA LEU A 185 25.01 -0.64 -3.69
C LEU A 185 25.19 -1.26 -2.29
N SER A 186 25.12 -0.41 -1.27
CA SER A 186 25.00 -0.78 0.14
C SER A 186 23.68 -0.25 0.70
N ILE A 187 22.98 -1.06 1.49
CA ILE A 187 21.71 -0.71 2.12
C ILE A 187 21.91 -0.77 3.62
N TYR A 188 21.56 0.29 4.32
CA TYR A 188 21.66 0.42 5.77
C TYR A 188 20.29 0.73 6.36
N GLY A 189 19.95 0.11 7.48
CA GLY A 189 18.72 0.35 8.22
C GLY A 189 19.00 1.09 9.51
N TYR A 190 18.46 0.57 10.62
CA TYR A 190 18.61 1.16 11.95
C TYR A 190 20.07 1.22 12.45
N ASP A 191 20.92 0.35 11.92
CA ASP A 191 22.36 0.28 12.16
C ASP A 191 23.12 1.52 11.66
N ALA A 192 22.56 2.28 10.70
CA ALA A 192 23.12 3.57 10.27
C ALA A 192 23.00 4.69 11.33
N LEU A 193 22.35 4.45 12.47
CA LEU A 193 22.28 5.43 13.57
C LEU A 193 23.58 5.53 14.36
N ALA A 194 24.34 4.45 14.44
CA ALA A 194 25.66 4.49 15.05
C ALA A 194 26.60 5.21 14.08
N ILE A 195 27.21 6.31 14.52
CA ILE A 195 28.32 6.92 13.79
C ILE A 195 29.42 5.88 13.77
N ASP A 196 29.63 5.26 12.62
CA ASP A 196 30.90 4.62 12.33
C ASP A 196 31.86 5.75 11.94
N PRO A 197 32.79 6.17 12.83
CA PRO A 197 33.74 7.24 12.52
C PRO A 197 34.67 6.85 11.37
N ASP A 198 34.76 5.56 11.03
CA ASP A 198 35.54 5.03 9.90
C ASP A 198 34.67 4.82 8.64
N SER A 199 33.40 5.25 8.66
CA SER A 199 32.52 5.18 7.49
C SER A 199 33.11 5.98 6.33
N LYS A 200 33.12 5.35 5.16
CA LYS A 200 33.49 6.01 3.89
C LYS A 200 32.47 7.07 3.44
N TYR A 201 31.31 7.13 4.08
CA TYR A 201 30.15 7.93 3.66
C TYR A 201 29.60 8.81 4.81
N PRO A 202 30.43 9.64 5.47
CA PRO A 202 30.02 10.37 6.67
C PRO A 202 28.83 11.30 6.43
N LYS A 203 28.77 11.98 5.27
CA LYS A 203 27.64 12.85 4.91
C LYS A 203 26.34 12.08 4.70
N ALA A 204 26.40 10.91 4.07
CA ALA A 204 25.22 10.07 3.83
C ALA A 204 24.59 9.60 5.16
N PHE A 205 25.42 9.23 6.14
CA PHE A 205 24.96 8.83 7.47
C PHE A 205 24.42 10.03 8.28
N GLU A 206 25.03 11.22 8.15
CA GLU A 206 24.47 12.44 8.75
C GLU A 206 23.11 12.79 8.14
N ALA A 207 22.99 12.73 6.82
CA ALA A 207 21.73 12.95 6.10
C ALA A 207 20.66 11.96 6.55
N TYR A 208 20.99 10.67 6.69
CA TYR A 208 20.08 9.66 7.21
C TYR A 208 19.51 10.02 8.58
N ARG A 209 20.35 10.47 9.52
CA ARG A 209 19.90 10.85 10.87
C ARG A 209 18.96 12.04 10.83
N LYS A 210 19.31 13.11 10.11
CA LYS A 210 18.47 14.31 9.97
C LYS A 210 17.14 14.00 9.29
N ALA A 211 17.18 13.23 8.20
CA ALA A 211 16.00 12.78 7.48
C ALA A 211 15.11 11.92 8.39
N ARG A 212 15.68 10.95 9.11
CA ARG A 212 14.93 10.11 10.05
C ARG A 212 14.27 10.93 11.16
N GLU A 213 15.00 11.84 11.79
CA GLU A 213 14.46 12.72 12.84
C GLU A 213 13.27 13.52 12.32
N PHE A 214 13.40 14.11 11.13
CA PHE A 214 12.32 14.85 10.49
C PHE A 214 11.12 13.96 10.16
N LEU A 215 11.33 12.81 9.51
CA LEU A 215 10.26 11.91 9.10
C LEU A 215 9.48 11.40 10.32
N VAL A 216 10.18 10.99 11.38
CA VAL A 216 9.56 10.55 12.64
C VAL A 216 8.81 11.69 13.34
N ALA A 217 9.39 12.89 13.40
CA ALA A 217 8.74 14.04 14.04
C ALA A 217 7.45 14.50 13.31
N ASN A 218 7.33 14.18 12.03
CA ASN A 218 6.18 14.57 11.19
C ASN A 218 5.24 13.41 10.85
N ASP A 219 5.43 12.23 11.47
CA ASP A 219 4.61 11.02 11.22
C ASP A 219 4.54 10.62 9.73
N ILE A 220 5.66 10.79 9.02
CA ILE A 220 5.82 10.43 7.60
C ILE A 220 6.26 8.99 7.50
#